data_AF-A0A3D5ATY3-F1
#
_entry.id   AF-A0A3D5ATY3-F1
#
_cell.length_a   1.000
_cell.length_b   1.000
_cell.length_c   1.000
_cell.angle_alpha   90.00
_cell.angle_beta   90.00
_cell.angle_gamma   90.00
#
_symmetry.space_group_name_H-M   'P 1'
#
loop_
_entity.id
_entity.type
_entity.pdbx_description
1 polymer ?
#
loop_
_entity_poly.entity_id
_entity_poly.type
_entity_poly.pdbx_seq_one_letter_code
_entity_poly.pdbx_strand_id
1 'polypeptide(L)'
;PGFRWGTSILPGDTITMEQLMDQTAITYPTATLNEMTGTQIMQVMEDIADNLFHEDPYYQQGGDMVRVGGMSYTMDLNQKHGKRIQNVEIRGKKLSATRKYKVAGWASVQENPAGTRPIWEVVSEWMTFKKTVRIDQAYQPKLKGAAGNPGIA
;
A
#
# COMPACT_ATOMS: atom_id res chain seq x y z
N PRO A 1 0.00 4.27 -1.40
CA PRO A 1 1.11 5.12 -0.88
C PRO A 1 1.54 4.63 0.51
N GLY A 2 2.76 4.99 0.94
CA GLY A 2 3.32 4.72 2.27
C GLY A 2 3.66 6.01 3.01
N PHE A 3 2.70 6.94 3.09
CA PHE A 3 2.89 8.23 3.76
C PHE A 3 2.98 8.06 5.28
N ARG A 4 3.71 8.98 5.93
CA ARG A 4 3.92 9.02 7.38
C ARG A 4 3.11 10.09 8.11
N TRP A 5 2.34 10.89 7.37
CA TRP A 5 1.41 11.87 7.92
C TRP A 5 0.00 11.26 7.98
N GLY A 6 -0.84 11.81 8.85
CA GLY A 6 -2.19 11.33 9.09
C GLY A 6 -2.65 11.57 10.52
N THR A 7 -3.92 11.24 10.76
CA THR A 7 -4.55 11.27 12.09
C THR A 7 -4.97 9.87 12.55
N SER A 8 -5.15 9.69 13.86
CA SER A 8 -5.71 8.47 14.46
C SER A 8 -7.16 8.70 14.87
N ILE A 9 -8.01 7.70 14.68
CA ILE A 9 -9.44 7.77 14.99
C ILE A 9 -9.76 6.73 16.06
N LEU A 10 -10.47 7.12 17.13
CA LEU A 10 -10.80 6.20 18.21
C LEU A 10 -12.02 5.32 17.85
N PRO A 11 -12.15 4.12 18.46
CA PRO A 11 -13.35 3.32 18.29
C PRO A 11 -14.61 4.09 18.73
N GLY A 12 -15.58 4.21 17.83
CA GLY A 12 -16.84 4.90 18.08
C GLY A 12 -16.89 6.36 17.62
N ASP A 13 -15.75 6.95 17.26
CA ASP A 13 -15.71 8.31 16.73
C ASP A 13 -16.38 8.40 15.36
N THR A 14 -17.00 9.55 15.09
CA THR A 14 -17.51 9.87 13.76
C THR A 14 -16.35 10.28 12.86
N ILE A 15 -16.21 9.62 11.71
CA ILE A 15 -15.22 9.99 10.70
C ILE A 15 -15.70 11.24 9.96
N THR A 16 -14.97 12.34 10.06
CA THR A 16 -15.29 13.59 9.39
C THR A 16 -14.55 13.73 8.05
N MET A 17 -15.01 14.67 7.21
CA MET A 17 -14.30 15.01 5.96
C MET A 17 -12.90 15.57 6.25
N GLU A 18 -12.73 16.33 7.34
CA GLU A 18 -11.41 16.82 7.78
C GLU A 18 -10.45 15.66 8.04
N GLN A 19 -10.86 14.65 8.80
CA GLN A 19 -10.04 13.46 9.07
C GLN A 19 -9.75 12.63 7.81
N LEU A 20 -10.64 12.63 6.83
CA LEU A 20 -10.37 12.02 5.52
C LEU A 20 -9.31 12.82 4.76
N MET A 21 -9.38 14.15 4.80
CA MET A 21 -8.40 15.02 4.16
C MET A 21 -7.04 14.93 4.87
N ASP A 22 -7.00 14.78 6.19
CA ASP A 22 -5.78 14.50 6.95
C ASP A 22 -5.02 13.26 6.45
N GLN A 23 -5.67 12.37 5.70
CA GLN A 23 -5.06 11.16 5.14
C GLN A 23 -4.78 11.25 3.63
N THR A 24 -5.46 12.16 2.92
CA THR A 24 -5.57 12.12 1.45
C THR A 24 -5.29 13.44 0.74
N ALA A 25 -5.13 14.54 1.48
CA ALA A 25 -4.87 15.87 0.95
C ALA A 25 -3.46 15.97 0.32
N ILE A 26 -3.38 15.69 -0.98
CA ILE A 26 -2.20 15.92 -1.81
C ILE A 26 -2.61 16.58 -3.13
N THR A 27 -1.64 17.17 -3.83
CA THR A 27 -1.88 17.87 -5.11
C THR A 27 -2.04 16.93 -6.31
N TYR A 28 -1.78 15.63 -6.14
CA TYR A 28 -1.92 14.59 -7.17
C TYR A 28 -2.74 13.39 -6.64
N PRO A 29 -3.99 13.61 -6.19
CA PRO A 29 -4.77 12.67 -5.38
C PRO A 29 -5.48 11.56 -6.18
N THR A 30 -5.28 11.54 -7.49
CA THR A 30 -6.11 10.78 -8.42
C THR A 30 -6.06 9.29 -8.15
N ALA A 31 -7.24 8.68 -8.05
CA ALA A 31 -7.40 7.24 -7.98
C ALA A 31 -7.39 6.64 -9.39
N THR A 32 -6.65 5.56 -9.57
CA THR A 32 -6.44 4.86 -10.84
C THR A 32 -6.76 3.38 -10.70
N LEU A 33 -7.10 2.75 -11.82
CA LEU A 33 -7.26 1.30 -11.92
C LEU A 33 -6.47 0.81 -13.12
N ASN A 34 -5.35 0.15 -12.86
CA ASN A 34 -4.40 -0.27 -13.88
C ASN A 34 -4.39 -1.80 -14.01
N GLU A 35 -4.03 -2.31 -15.19
CA GLU A 35 -3.72 -3.73 -15.35
C GLU A 35 -2.22 -3.96 -15.20
N MET A 36 -1.84 -4.86 -14.30
CA MET A 36 -0.45 -5.27 -14.09
C MET A 36 -0.33 -6.79 -14.17
N THR A 37 0.74 -7.29 -14.79
CA THR A 37 1.11 -8.70 -14.69
C THR A 37 1.64 -9.02 -13.30
N GLY A 38 1.62 -10.29 -12.91
CA GLY A 38 2.24 -10.71 -11.65
C GLY A 38 3.73 -10.35 -11.57
N THR A 39 4.46 -10.44 -12.70
CA THR A 39 5.86 -9.99 -12.78
C THR A 39 6.00 -8.51 -12.45
N GLN A 40 5.14 -7.65 -13.03
CA GLN A 40 5.17 -6.21 -12.75
C GLN A 40 4.87 -5.90 -11.27
N ILE A 41 3.93 -6.63 -10.67
CA ILE A 41 3.63 -6.50 -9.23
C ILE A 41 4.85 -6.85 -8.39
N MET A 42 5.54 -7.96 -8.70
CA MET A 42 6.77 -8.35 -8.00
C MET A 42 7.86 -7.30 -8.12
N GLN A 43 8.10 -6.78 -9.33
CA GLN A 43 9.11 -5.75 -9.59
C GLN A 43 8.83 -4.49 -8.76
N VAL A 44 7.61 -3.96 -8.81
CA VAL A 44 7.23 -2.77 -8.02
C VAL A 44 7.42 -3.00 -6.52
N MET A 45 7.02 -4.16 -6.01
CA MET A 45 7.17 -4.48 -4.59
C MET A 45 8.64 -4.61 -4.17
N GLU A 46 9.49 -5.21 -5.00
CA GLU A 46 10.93 -5.33 -4.76
C GLU A 46 11.64 -3.98 -4.85
N ASP A 47 11.29 -3.13 -5.82
CA ASP A 47 11.91 -1.82 -6.00
C ASP A 47 11.57 -0.88 -4.84
N ILE A 48 10.33 -0.93 -4.33
CA ILE A 48 9.94 -0.19 -3.12
C ILE A 48 10.69 -0.74 -1.90
N ALA A 49 10.79 -2.07 -1.76
CA ALA A 49 11.54 -2.67 -0.66
C ALA A 49 13.02 -2.30 -0.71
N ASP A 50 13.62 -2.23 -1.89
CA ASP A 50 15.00 -1.83 -2.06
C ASP A 50 15.22 -0.36 -1.75
N ASN A 51 14.31 0.52 -2.15
CA ASN A 51 14.40 1.93 -1.75
C ASN A 51 14.44 2.12 -0.22
N LEU A 52 13.76 1.26 0.54
CA LEU A 52 13.69 1.34 1.99
C LEU A 52 14.86 0.64 2.69
N PHE A 53 15.23 -0.54 2.20
CA PHE A 53 16.17 -1.45 2.84
C PHE A 53 17.46 -1.60 2.03
N HIS A 54 17.79 -0.58 1.24
CA HIS A 54 19.05 -0.50 0.53
C HIS A 54 20.20 -0.56 1.56
N GLU A 55 21.22 -1.37 1.29
CA GLU A 55 22.36 -1.56 2.19
C GLU A 55 23.13 -0.24 2.40
N ASP A 56 23.20 0.58 1.35
CA ASP A 56 23.75 1.94 1.41
C ASP A 56 22.62 2.96 1.69
N PRO A 57 22.65 3.64 2.86
CA PRO A 57 21.67 4.65 3.23
C PRO A 57 21.56 5.83 2.27
N TYR A 58 22.61 6.11 1.47
CA TYR A 58 22.58 7.18 0.48
C TYR A 58 21.47 7.01 -0.56
N TYR A 59 21.08 5.77 -0.84
CA TYR A 59 20.01 5.46 -1.79
C TYR A 59 18.61 5.39 -1.16
N GLN A 60 18.49 5.55 0.16
CA GLN A 60 17.21 5.52 0.85
C GLN A 60 16.49 6.87 0.72
N GLN A 61 15.24 6.86 0.24
CA GLN A 61 14.48 8.09 -0.03
C GLN A 61 13.49 8.48 1.08
N GLY A 62 13.48 7.74 2.20
CA GLY A 62 12.73 8.12 3.40
C GLY A 62 11.22 7.84 3.38
N GLY A 63 10.75 6.97 2.49
CA GLY A 63 9.36 6.48 2.47
C GLY A 63 9.15 5.20 3.30
N ASP A 64 7.90 4.73 3.35
CA ASP A 64 7.56 3.40 3.86
C ASP A 64 7.09 2.46 2.72
N MET A 65 7.01 1.16 3.01
CA MET A 65 6.39 0.19 2.12
C MET A 65 4.95 0.61 1.79
N VAL A 66 4.56 0.40 0.53
CA VAL A 66 3.16 0.57 0.12
C VAL A 66 2.28 -0.46 0.83
N ARG A 67 1.15 0.00 1.36
CA ARG A 67 0.12 -0.88 1.91
C ARG A 67 -0.78 -1.37 0.77
N VAL A 68 -0.93 -2.69 0.65
CA VAL A 68 -1.68 -3.33 -0.46
C VAL A 68 -2.79 -4.20 0.12
N GLY A 69 -4.03 -3.81 -0.12
CA GLY A 69 -5.20 -4.62 0.25
C GLY A 69 -5.37 -5.81 -0.69
N GLY A 70 -5.75 -6.96 -0.15
CA GLY A 70 -6.00 -8.17 -0.93
C GLY A 70 -4.74 -8.95 -1.32
N MET A 71 -3.56 -8.52 -0.86
CA MET A 71 -2.28 -9.18 -1.08
C MET A 71 -1.63 -9.54 0.25
N SER A 72 -1.17 -10.77 0.38
CA SER A 72 -0.29 -11.22 1.46
C SER A 72 1.05 -11.64 0.89
N TYR A 73 2.12 -11.40 1.63
CA TYR A 73 3.47 -11.76 1.23
C TYR A 73 4.38 -11.94 2.45
N THR A 74 5.54 -12.55 2.23
CA THR A 74 6.64 -12.59 3.17
C THR A 74 7.71 -11.62 2.70
N MET A 75 8.26 -10.81 3.60
CA MET A 75 9.43 -9.97 3.34
C MET A 75 10.61 -10.46 4.17
N ASP A 76 11.74 -10.70 3.53
CA ASP A 76 13.00 -11.03 4.19
C ASP A 76 13.95 -9.83 4.15
N LEU A 77 14.12 -9.19 5.30
CA LEU A 77 14.89 -7.95 5.44
C LEU A 77 16.39 -8.15 5.21
N ASN A 78 16.88 -9.39 5.32
CA ASN A 78 18.29 -9.73 5.16
C ASN A 78 18.66 -10.12 3.72
N GLN A 79 17.67 -10.17 2.82
CA GLN A 79 17.91 -10.50 1.42
C GLN A 79 18.21 -9.24 0.60
N LYS A 80 18.90 -9.46 -0.52
CA LYS A 80 19.17 -8.42 -1.52
C LYS A 80 17.95 -8.17 -2.41
N HIS A 81 17.98 -7.06 -3.14
CA HIS A 81 17.00 -6.74 -4.17
C HIS A 81 16.68 -7.93 -5.07
N GLY A 82 15.39 -8.12 -5.35
CA GLY A 82 14.87 -9.22 -6.16
C GLY A 82 14.66 -10.53 -5.40
N LYS A 83 14.99 -10.58 -4.10
CA LYS A 83 14.79 -11.75 -3.24
C LYS A 83 14.10 -11.43 -1.90
N ARG A 84 13.77 -10.16 -1.63
CA ARG A 84 13.15 -9.75 -0.36
C ARG A 84 11.69 -10.20 -0.30
N ILE A 85 10.94 -10.03 -1.38
CA ILE A 85 9.51 -10.32 -1.48
C ILE A 85 9.31 -11.79 -1.90
N GLN A 86 8.63 -12.55 -1.06
CA GLN A 86 8.45 -13.99 -1.20
C GLN A 86 6.98 -14.38 -0.92
N ASN A 87 6.57 -15.56 -1.39
CA ASN A 87 5.26 -16.17 -1.07
C ASN A 87 4.07 -15.22 -1.30
N VAL A 88 4.07 -14.49 -2.42
CA VAL A 88 3.00 -13.54 -2.72
C VAL A 88 1.72 -14.27 -3.10
N GLU A 89 0.63 -13.91 -2.43
CA GLU A 89 -0.71 -14.39 -2.71
C GLU A 89 -1.67 -13.21 -2.89
N ILE A 90 -2.52 -13.30 -3.90
CA ILE A 90 -3.60 -12.35 -4.15
C ILE A 90 -4.92 -13.06 -3.82
N ARG A 91 -5.62 -12.58 -2.79
CA ARG A 91 -6.87 -13.18 -2.27
C ARG A 91 -6.74 -14.69 -2.02
N GLY A 92 -5.65 -15.11 -1.36
CA GLY A 92 -5.38 -16.51 -1.00
C GLY A 92 -4.95 -17.41 -2.15
N LYS A 93 -4.66 -16.84 -3.34
CA LYS A 93 -4.12 -17.58 -4.48
C LYS A 93 -2.71 -17.12 -4.79
N LYS A 94 -1.78 -18.06 -4.96
CA LYS A 94 -0.40 -17.76 -5.38
C LYS A 94 -0.40 -16.84 -6.60
N LEU A 95 0.47 -15.83 -6.55
CA LEU A 95 0.67 -14.92 -7.66
C LEU A 95 1.19 -15.69 -8.88
N SER A 96 0.43 -15.64 -9.97
CA SER A 96 0.90 -16.06 -11.30
C SER A 96 1.60 -14.90 -11.99
N ALA A 97 2.83 -15.12 -12.45
CA ALA A 97 3.67 -14.13 -13.12
C ALA A 97 3.03 -13.55 -14.38
N THR A 98 2.39 -14.39 -15.20
CA THR A 98 1.84 -14.01 -16.51
C THR A 98 0.41 -13.51 -16.46
N ARG A 99 -0.32 -13.81 -15.38
CA ARG A 99 -1.70 -13.34 -15.20
C ARG A 99 -1.73 -11.82 -15.05
N LYS A 100 -2.71 -11.18 -15.69
CA LYS A 100 -3.06 -9.77 -15.44
C LYS A 100 -3.99 -9.63 -14.25
N TYR A 101 -3.70 -8.64 -13.41
CA TYR A 101 -4.49 -8.26 -12.24
C TYR A 101 -4.89 -6.80 -12.40
N LYS A 102 -6.11 -6.48 -11.96
CA LYS A 102 -6.55 -5.09 -11.81
C LYS A 102 -6.04 -4.57 -10.47
N VAL A 103 -5.24 -3.53 -10.52
CA VAL A 103 -4.59 -2.91 -9.35
C VAL A 103 -5.13 -1.49 -9.23
N ALA A 104 -5.86 -1.24 -8.14
CA ALA A 104 -6.28 0.10 -7.78
C ALA A 104 -5.16 0.80 -7.01
N GLY A 105 -4.86 2.04 -7.36
CA GLY A 105 -3.83 2.85 -6.71
C GLY A 105 -4.21 4.33 -6.72
N TRP A 106 -3.49 5.14 -5.97
CA TRP A 106 -3.63 6.59 -5.99
C TRP A 106 -2.30 7.23 -5.59
N ALA A 107 -2.21 8.56 -5.69
CA ALA A 107 -0.98 9.32 -5.51
C ALA A 107 0.08 9.04 -6.59
N SER A 108 -0.36 8.87 -7.85
CA SER A 108 0.55 8.79 -8.99
C SER A 108 0.95 10.19 -9.45
N VAL A 109 2.25 10.39 -9.65
CA VAL A 109 2.80 11.59 -10.31
C VAL A 109 2.80 11.46 -11.84
N GLN A 110 2.44 10.29 -12.37
CA GLN A 110 2.28 10.08 -13.81
C GLN A 110 0.97 10.68 -14.31
N GLU A 111 0.86 10.87 -15.63
CA GLU A 111 -0.36 11.33 -16.27
C GLU A 111 -1.53 10.40 -15.93
N ASN A 112 -2.64 10.98 -15.48
CA ASN A 112 -3.79 10.22 -15.05
C ASN A 112 -4.79 10.05 -16.20
N PRO A 113 -5.43 8.89 -16.33
CA PRO A 113 -6.50 8.70 -17.31
C PRO A 113 -7.64 9.72 -17.11
N ALA A 114 -8.23 10.19 -18.21
CA ALA A 114 -9.39 11.07 -18.15
C ALA A 114 -10.57 10.42 -17.40
N GLY A 115 -11.36 11.23 -16.68
CA GLY A 115 -12.52 10.75 -15.93
C GLY A 115 -12.20 10.03 -14.61
N THR A 116 -10.94 10.03 -14.18
CA THR A 116 -10.55 9.58 -12.85
C THR A 116 -10.89 10.62 -11.79
N ARG A 117 -11.11 10.15 -10.56
CA ARG A 117 -11.56 10.97 -9.44
C ARG A 117 -10.48 11.02 -8.36
N PRO A 118 -10.38 12.10 -7.57
CA PRO A 118 -9.49 12.12 -6.43
C PRO A 118 -9.91 11.09 -5.38
N ILE A 119 -8.95 10.53 -4.66
CA ILE A 119 -9.21 9.44 -3.70
C ILE A 119 -10.21 9.83 -2.60
N TRP A 120 -10.21 11.09 -2.15
CA TRP A 120 -11.12 11.55 -1.10
C TRP A 120 -12.59 11.52 -1.55
N GLU A 121 -12.85 11.72 -2.84
CA GLU A 121 -14.22 11.62 -3.38
C GLU A 121 -14.67 10.16 -3.38
N VAL A 122 -13.83 9.25 -3.85
CA VAL A 122 -14.11 7.80 -3.87
C VAL A 122 -14.35 7.28 -2.45
N VAL A 123 -13.52 7.68 -1.49
CA VAL A 123 -13.62 7.22 -0.10
C VAL A 123 -14.82 7.84 0.61
N SER A 124 -15.10 9.14 0.43
CA SER A 124 -16.25 9.80 1.06
C SER A 124 -17.58 9.25 0.55
N GLU A 125 -17.69 8.95 -0.75
CA GLU A 125 -18.86 8.28 -1.34
C GLU A 125 -19.07 6.89 -0.69
N TRP A 126 -18.00 6.10 -0.59
CA TRP A 126 -18.05 4.77 0.02
C TRP A 126 -18.41 4.82 1.51
N MET A 127 -17.83 5.74 2.28
CA MET A 127 -18.12 5.92 3.71
C MET A 127 -19.57 6.36 3.93
N THR A 128 -20.08 7.26 3.09
CA THR A 128 -21.48 7.72 3.14
C THR A 128 -22.46 6.59 2.88
N PHE A 129 -22.12 5.67 1.97
CA PHE A 129 -22.89 4.46 1.72
C PHE A 129 -22.80 3.45 2.87
N LYS A 130 -21.59 3.20 3.40
CA LYS A 130 -21.35 2.18 4.43
C LYS A 130 -21.85 2.56 5.83
N LYS A 131 -21.89 3.85 6.15
CA LYS A 131 -22.29 4.44 7.46
C LYS A 131 -21.39 4.08 8.64
N THR A 132 -21.02 2.81 8.79
CA THR A 132 -20.17 2.32 9.86
C THR A 132 -19.05 1.47 9.26
N VAL A 133 -17.81 1.78 9.65
CA VAL A 133 -16.61 1.07 9.18
C VAL A 133 -16.07 0.22 10.31
N ARG A 134 -15.75 -1.04 10.02
CA ARG A 134 -15.10 -1.97 10.93
C ARG A 134 -13.90 -2.59 10.22
N ILE A 135 -12.73 -2.55 10.86
CA ILE A 135 -11.49 -3.13 10.35
C ILE A 135 -11.14 -4.31 11.25
N ASP A 136 -11.43 -5.54 10.78
CA ASP A 136 -11.17 -6.76 11.55
C ASP A 136 -9.73 -7.25 11.43
N GLN A 137 -9.15 -7.15 10.23
CA GLN A 137 -7.80 -7.62 9.97
C GLN A 137 -7.11 -6.73 8.95
N ALA A 138 -5.92 -6.25 9.30
CA ALA A 138 -5.04 -5.56 8.38
C ALA A 138 -4.23 -6.58 7.55
N TYR A 139 -3.97 -6.25 6.28
CA TYR A 139 -3.00 -6.99 5.47
C TYR A 139 -1.58 -6.64 5.94
N GLN A 140 -1.02 -7.50 6.80
CA GLN A 140 0.35 -7.36 7.29
C GLN A 140 1.27 -8.40 6.61
N PRO A 141 2.47 -7.99 6.18
CA PRO A 141 3.45 -8.95 5.67
C PRO A 141 3.99 -9.83 6.79
N LYS A 142 4.38 -11.05 6.45
CA LYS A 142 5.22 -11.87 7.34
C LYS A 142 6.66 -11.39 7.22
N LEU A 143 7.28 -10.97 8.32
CA LEU A 143 8.65 -10.47 8.29
C LEU A 143 9.64 -11.55 8.73
N LYS A 144 10.72 -11.74 7.97
CA LYS A 144 11.92 -12.49 8.36
C LYS A 144 13.05 -11.50 8.63
N GLY A 145 13.94 -11.86 9.56
CA GLY A 145 15.07 -11.01 9.95
C GLY A 145 14.70 -9.85 10.88
N ALA A 146 13.46 -9.80 11.35
CA ALA A 146 12.95 -8.71 12.20
C ALA A 146 12.80 -9.10 13.68
N ALA A 147 13.29 -10.29 14.06
CA ALA A 147 13.22 -10.78 15.44
C ALA A 147 13.98 -9.84 16.40
N GLY A 148 13.36 -9.51 17.53
CA GLY A 148 13.94 -8.60 18.52
C GLY A 148 13.85 -7.11 18.16
N ASN A 149 13.20 -6.75 17.06
CA ASN A 149 12.93 -5.34 16.76
C ASN A 149 11.84 -4.80 17.71
N PRO A 150 12.14 -3.80 18.56
CA PRO A 150 11.17 -3.27 19.53
C PRO A 150 9.97 -2.57 18.88
N GLY A 151 10.06 -2.21 17.60
CA GLY A 151 8.96 -1.64 16.81
C GLY A 151 8.01 -2.69 16.22
N ILE A 152 8.30 -3.99 16.39
CA ILE A 152 7.44 -5.08 15.96
C ILE A 152 6.92 -5.76 17.22
N ALA A 153 5.72 -5.36 17.64
CA ALA A 153 4.99 -5.92 18.77
C ALA A 153 4.37 -7.28 18.42
#